data_AF-V4LZI0-F1
#
_entry.id   AF-V4LZI0-F1
#
_cell.length_a   1.000
_cell.length_b   1.000
_cell.length_c   1.000
_cell.angle_alpha   90.00
_cell.angle_beta   90.00
_cell.angle_gamma   90.00
#
_symmetry.space_group_name_H-M   'P 1'
#
loop_
_entity.id
_entity.type
_entity.pdbx_description
1 polymer ?
#
loop_
_entity_poly.entity_id
_entity_poly.type
_entity_poly.pdbx_seq_one_letter_code
_entity_poly.pdbx_strand_id
1 'polypeptide(L)'
;MSAGGEGELTLTVRMRVSPEPEQRQAILDLMRRYRDALNYSVRVIIANRALSLTKAHKLLYNDLRERYGLPSRIAQDCYREAIAIAKAWLRNPKRGDMPTVKSLSMWLTHEQDYRVKGGYVELAGATGSG
;
A
#
# COMPACT_ATOMS: atom_id res chain seq x y z
N MET A 1 -31.51 13.25 -21.92
CA MET A 1 -31.46 11.92 -21.30
C MET A 1 -30.05 11.37 -21.48
N SER A 2 -29.15 11.65 -20.53
CA SER A 2 -27.81 11.05 -20.50
C SER A 2 -27.92 9.70 -19.82
N ALA A 3 -27.58 8.63 -20.56
CA ALA A 3 -27.50 7.29 -20.01
C ALA A 3 -26.50 7.30 -18.85
N GLY A 4 -26.98 7.08 -17.63
CA GLY A 4 -26.13 6.78 -16.49
C GLY A 4 -25.40 5.48 -16.80
N GLY A 5 -24.07 5.52 -16.81
CA GLY A 5 -23.26 4.33 -17.04
C GLY A 5 -23.65 3.24 -16.05
N GLU A 6 -24.02 2.08 -16.57
CA GLU A 6 -24.26 0.87 -15.79
C GLU A 6 -23.03 0.62 -14.93
N GLY A 7 -23.19 0.70 -13.60
CA GLY A 7 -22.08 0.48 -12.68
C GLY A 7 -21.55 -0.94 -12.84
N GLU A 8 -20.26 -1.09 -13.13
CA GLU A 8 -19.61 -2.40 -13.16
C GLU A 8 -19.76 -3.08 -11.79
N LEU A 9 -20.35 -4.28 -11.78
CA LEU A 9 -20.47 -5.08 -10.57
C LEU A 9 -19.08 -5.52 -10.10
N THR A 10 -18.63 -4.94 -8.99
CA THR A 10 -17.36 -5.35 -8.36
C THR A 10 -17.61 -6.53 -7.42
N LEU A 11 -17.12 -7.71 -7.78
CA LEU A 11 -17.12 -8.88 -6.90
C LEU A 11 -15.92 -8.81 -5.94
N THR A 12 -16.18 -8.92 -4.64
CA THR A 12 -15.14 -8.93 -3.59
C THR A 12 -15.14 -10.27 -2.86
N VAL A 13 -14.00 -10.96 -2.86
CA VAL A 13 -13.79 -12.19 -2.09
C VAL A 13 -12.91 -11.89 -0.89
N ARG A 14 -13.32 -12.32 0.30
CA ARG A 14 -12.48 -12.30 1.50
C ARG A 14 -11.96 -13.70 1.77
N MET A 15 -10.65 -13.83 1.90
CA MET A 15 -9.99 -15.11 2.20
C MET A 15 -9.12 -14.97 3.44
N ARG A 16 -8.94 -16.07 4.17
CA ARG A 16 -7.93 -16.20 5.22
C ARG A 16 -6.78 -17.03 4.67
N VAL A 17 -5.57 -16.53 4.83
CA VAL A 17 -4.34 -17.18 4.37
C VAL A 17 -3.44 -17.32 5.57
N SER A 18 -2.90 -18.52 5.79
CA SER A 18 -1.83 -18.73 6.76
C SER A 18 -0.49 -18.56 6.07
N PRO A 19 0.45 -17.78 6.63
CA PRO A 19 1.82 -17.82 6.13
C PRO A 19 2.44 -19.19 6.43
N GLU A 20 3.35 -19.63 5.57
CA GLU A 20 4.22 -20.75 5.88
C GLU A 20 5.08 -20.44 7.12
N PRO A 21 5.35 -21.42 8.00
CA PRO A 21 6.07 -21.19 9.26
C PRO A 21 7.41 -20.47 9.06
N GLU A 22 8.15 -20.84 8.02
CA GLU A 22 9.47 -20.28 7.68
C GLU A 22 9.38 -18.84 7.18
N GLN A 23 8.27 -18.46 6.55
CA GLN A 23 8.04 -17.14 5.96
C GLN A 23 7.33 -16.17 6.90
N ARG A 24 6.71 -16.68 7.97
CA ARG A 24 5.90 -15.89 8.91
C ARG A 24 6.64 -14.66 9.43
N GLN A 25 7.89 -14.83 9.85
CA GLN A 25 8.66 -13.72 10.42
C GLN A 25 9.01 -12.67 9.36
N ALA A 26 9.43 -13.11 8.16
CA ALA A 26 9.75 -12.22 7.04
C ALA A 26 8.53 -11.38 6.61
N ILE A 27 7.34 -11.98 6.57
CA ILE A 27 6.09 -11.28 6.27
C ILE A 27 5.77 -10.26 7.35
N LEU A 28 5.84 -10.63 8.63
CA LEU A 28 5.59 -9.69 9.73
C LEU A 28 6.55 -8.49 9.70
N ASP A 29 7.83 -8.73 9.40
CA ASP A 29 8.82 -7.66 9.32
C ASP A 29 8.62 -6.77 8.09
N LEU A 30 8.20 -7.33 6.96
CA LEU A 30 7.74 -6.54 5.82
C LEU A 30 6.54 -5.66 6.19
N MET A 31 5.52 -6.21 6.85
CA MET A 31 4.32 -5.45 7.23
C MET A 31 4.64 -4.34 8.24
N ARG A 32 5.56 -4.57 9.18
CA ARG A 32 6.03 -3.54 10.12
C ARG A 32 6.73 -2.41 9.39
N ARG A 33 7.70 -2.73 8.51
CA ARG A 33 8.39 -1.74 7.68
C ARG A 33 7.42 -0.98 6.79
N TYR A 34 6.44 -1.66 6.20
CA TYR A 34 5.41 -1.03 5.39
C TYR A 34 4.58 -0.03 6.18
N ARG A 35 4.07 -0.41 7.37
CA ARG A 35 3.31 0.50 8.23
C ARG A 35 4.11 1.76 8.58
N ASP A 36 5.37 1.59 8.95
CA ASP A 36 6.23 2.71 9.35
C ASP A 36 6.51 3.64 8.15
N ALA A 37 6.77 3.04 6.98
CA ALA A 37 6.95 3.74 5.70
C ALA A 37 5.68 4.46 5.22
N LEU A 38 4.50 3.85 5.41
CA LEU A 38 3.21 4.43 5.07
C LEU A 38 2.91 5.64 5.93
N ASN A 39 3.14 5.54 7.25
CA ASN A 39 2.99 6.67 8.17
C ASN A 39 3.95 7.82 7.83
N TYR A 40 5.19 7.51 7.48
CA TYR A 40 6.12 8.52 6.96
C TYR A 40 5.60 9.18 5.68
N SER A 41 5.15 8.37 4.72
CA SER A 41 4.65 8.83 3.42
C SER A 41 3.45 9.75 3.56
N VAL A 42 2.50 9.40 4.44
CA VAL A 42 1.32 10.22 4.75
C VAL A 42 1.74 11.59 5.28
N ARG A 43 2.68 11.65 6.24
CA ARG A 43 3.20 12.92 6.78
C ARG A 43 3.83 13.78 5.67
N VAL A 44 4.72 13.20 4.87
CA VAL A 44 5.42 13.90 3.78
C VAL A 44 4.44 14.40 2.72
N ILE A 45 3.46 13.58 2.31
CA ILE A 45 2.45 13.95 1.31
C ILE A 45 1.58 15.09 1.79
N ILE A 46 1.12 15.06 3.05
CA ILE A 46 0.30 16.13 3.62
C ILE A 46 1.11 17.43 3.71
N ALA A 47 2.32 17.36 4.29
CA ALA A 47 3.19 18.53 4.47
C ALA A 47 3.53 19.23 3.13
N ASN A 48 3.75 18.44 2.07
CA ASN A 48 4.15 18.96 0.76
C ASN A 48 2.98 19.14 -0.22
N ARG A 49 1.74 18.81 0.18
CA ARG A 49 0.58 18.65 -0.72
C ARG A 49 0.92 17.84 -1.97
N ALA A 50 1.59 16.70 -1.81
CA ALA A 50 2.04 15.84 -2.90
C ALA A 50 0.96 14.84 -3.34
N LEU A 51 -0.19 15.35 -3.82
CA LEU A 51 -1.38 14.53 -4.08
C LEU A 51 -1.41 13.86 -5.48
N SER A 52 -0.38 14.07 -6.29
CA SER A 52 -0.20 13.43 -7.60
C SER A 52 0.87 12.34 -7.53
N LEU A 53 0.73 11.31 -8.37
CA LEU A 53 1.67 10.18 -8.41
C LEU A 53 3.10 10.66 -8.70
N THR A 54 3.29 11.54 -9.69
CA THR A 54 4.62 12.05 -10.07
C THR A 54 5.31 12.77 -8.90
N LYS A 55 4.58 13.61 -8.17
CA LYS A 55 5.15 14.37 -7.05
C LYS A 55 5.45 13.47 -5.86
N ALA A 56 4.55 12.54 -5.54
CA ALA A 56 4.78 11.57 -4.48
C ALA A 56 5.97 10.66 -4.81
N HIS A 57 6.06 10.15 -6.04
CA HIS A 57 7.18 9.32 -6.48
C HIS A 57 8.52 10.04 -6.31
N LYS A 58 8.63 11.28 -6.81
CA LYS A 58 9.86 12.07 -6.69
C LYS A 58 10.29 12.30 -5.24
N LEU A 59 9.33 12.45 -4.33
CA LEU A 59 9.61 12.72 -2.91
C LEU A 59 9.89 11.46 -2.09
N LEU A 60 9.26 10.34 -2.43
CA LEU A 60 9.20 9.18 -1.53
C LEU A 60 9.92 7.95 -2.05
N TYR A 61 10.04 7.76 -3.37
CA TYR A 61 10.47 6.47 -3.91
C TYR A 61 11.83 6.02 -3.37
N ASN A 62 12.83 6.91 -3.36
CA ASN A 62 14.17 6.57 -2.87
C ASN A 62 14.17 6.27 -1.36
N ASP A 63 13.48 7.07 -0.55
CA ASP A 63 13.33 6.80 0.89
C ASP A 63 12.67 5.43 1.14
N LEU A 64 11.60 5.13 0.42
CA LEU A 64 10.88 3.87 0.55
C LEU A 64 11.73 2.65 0.16
N ARG A 65 12.56 2.79 -0.88
CA ARG A 65 13.47 1.75 -1.35
C ARG A 65 14.66 1.56 -0.43
N GLU A 66 15.34 2.64 -0.07
CA GLU A 66 16.66 2.60 0.56
C GLU A 66 16.55 2.60 2.08
N ARG A 67 15.73 3.48 2.66
CA ARG A 67 15.58 3.60 4.12
C ARG A 67 14.69 2.53 4.72
N TYR A 68 13.58 2.22 4.04
CA TYR A 68 12.60 1.22 4.54
C TYR A 68 12.78 -0.17 3.90
N GLY A 69 13.63 -0.29 2.88
CA GLY A 69 13.92 -1.56 2.22
C GLY A 69 12.69 -2.18 1.52
N LEU A 70 11.71 -1.37 1.11
CA LEU A 70 10.52 -1.88 0.44
C LEU A 70 10.85 -2.30 -0.99
N PRO A 71 10.38 -3.46 -1.48
CA PRO A 71 10.47 -3.82 -2.90
C PRO A 71 9.87 -2.74 -3.80
N SER A 72 10.35 -2.61 -5.04
CA SER A 72 9.96 -1.49 -5.91
C SER A 72 8.45 -1.33 -6.09
N ARG A 73 7.72 -2.42 -6.32
CA ARG A 73 6.25 -2.35 -6.49
C ARG A 73 5.54 -1.97 -5.18
N ILE A 74 5.90 -2.62 -4.07
CA ILE A 74 5.38 -2.29 -2.73
C ILE A 74 5.67 -0.82 -2.34
N ALA A 75 6.83 -0.28 -2.72
CA ALA A 75 7.14 1.14 -2.50
C ALA A 75 6.19 2.05 -3.30
N GLN A 76 5.86 1.66 -4.54
CA GLN A 76 4.91 2.41 -5.36
C GLN A 76 3.50 2.38 -4.79
N ASP A 77 3.03 1.22 -4.33
CA ASP A 77 1.70 1.13 -3.74
C ASP A 77 1.62 1.77 -2.36
N CYS A 78 2.72 1.80 -1.60
CA CYS A 78 2.82 2.56 -0.34
C CYS A 78 2.52 4.07 -0.55
N TYR A 79 3.15 4.74 -1.51
CA TYR A 79 2.83 6.16 -1.73
C TYR A 79 1.46 6.36 -2.38
N ARG A 80 0.93 5.39 -3.14
CA ARG A 80 -0.44 5.42 -3.67
C ARG A 80 -1.47 5.36 -2.54
N GLU A 81 -1.29 4.45 -1.60
CA GLU A 81 -2.11 4.34 -0.40
C GLU A 81 -2.02 5.64 0.42
N ALA A 82 -0.80 6.16 0.62
CA ALA A 82 -0.61 7.42 1.32
C ALA A 82 -1.33 8.61 0.66
N ILE A 83 -1.34 8.69 -0.68
CA ILE A 83 -2.13 9.70 -1.42
C ILE A 83 -3.63 9.52 -1.14
N ALA A 84 -4.13 8.29 -1.16
CA ALA A 84 -5.54 8.01 -0.91
C ALA A 84 -5.96 8.44 0.50
N ILE A 85 -5.17 8.08 1.51
CA ILE A 85 -5.36 8.49 2.91
C ILE A 85 -5.33 10.03 3.03
N ALA A 86 -4.31 10.67 2.46
CA ALA A 86 -4.15 12.12 2.51
C ALA A 86 -5.32 12.85 1.84
N LYS A 87 -5.76 12.39 0.66
CA LYS A 87 -6.93 12.97 -0.04
C LYS A 87 -8.20 12.83 0.79
N ALA A 88 -8.45 11.65 1.37
CA ALA A 88 -9.61 11.42 2.21
C ALA A 88 -9.64 12.34 3.43
N TRP A 89 -8.50 12.47 4.12
CA TRP A 89 -8.36 13.35 5.28
C TRP A 89 -8.49 14.82 4.92
N LEU A 90 -7.81 15.30 3.87
CA LEU A 90 -7.88 16.69 3.43
C LEU A 90 -9.28 17.10 2.98
N ARG A 91 -10.04 16.19 2.35
CA ARG A 91 -11.41 16.44 1.90
C ARG A 91 -12.42 16.49 3.05
N ASN A 92 -12.11 15.91 4.20
CA ASN A 92 -13.01 15.93 5.36
C ASN A 92 -12.99 17.32 6.01
N PRO A 93 -14.12 18.07 6.04
CA PRO A 93 -14.18 19.38 6.70
C PRO A 93 -14.07 19.28 8.22
N LYS A 94 -14.41 18.12 8.80
CA LYS A 94 -14.28 17.80 10.24
C LYS A 94 -13.03 16.97 10.53
N ARG A 95 -11.96 17.18 9.75
CA ARG A 95 -10.71 16.45 9.95
C ARG A 95 -10.11 16.80 11.31
N GLY A 96 -9.82 15.78 12.11
CA GLY A 96 -9.07 15.90 13.36
C GLY A 96 -7.57 15.78 13.11
N ASP A 97 -6.89 15.12 14.03
CA ASP A 97 -5.44 14.87 13.96
C ASP A 97 -5.01 14.17 12.67
N MET A 98 -3.71 14.28 12.39
CA MET A 98 -3.10 13.67 11.22
C MET A 98 -3.29 12.14 11.23
N PRO A 99 -3.71 11.53 10.12
CA PRO A 99 -3.97 10.10 10.08
C PRO A 99 -2.70 9.30 10.35
N THR A 100 -2.82 8.30 11.22
CA THR A 100 -1.75 7.35 11.55
C THR A 100 -2.30 5.93 11.47
N VAL A 101 -1.65 5.11 10.64
CA VAL A 101 -1.97 3.69 10.46
C VAL A 101 -1.35 2.89 11.61
N LYS A 102 -2.19 2.23 12.40
CA LYS A 102 -1.78 1.41 13.56
C LYS A 102 -1.71 -0.09 13.23
N SER A 103 -2.56 -0.56 12.32
CA SER A 103 -2.63 -1.95 11.90
C SER A 103 -1.44 -2.36 11.05
N LEU A 104 -1.09 -3.65 11.10
CA LEU A 104 -0.26 -4.29 10.10
C LEU A 104 -1.16 -4.67 8.92
N SER A 105 -1.28 -3.77 7.95
CA SER A 105 -2.04 -3.94 6.73
C SER A 105 -1.28 -3.31 5.56
N MET A 106 -1.45 -3.86 4.36
CA MET A 106 -0.77 -3.39 3.16
C MET A 106 -1.76 -3.35 2.00
N TRP A 107 -1.77 -2.27 1.23
CA TRP A 107 -2.38 -2.29 -0.09
C TRP A 107 -1.54 -3.17 -1.02
N LEU A 108 -2.16 -4.22 -1.55
CA LEU A 108 -1.57 -5.10 -2.57
C LEU A 108 -2.46 -5.14 -3.81
N THR A 109 -1.85 -5.15 -4.98
CA THR A 109 -2.47 -5.17 -6.30
C THR A 109 -2.32 -6.58 -6.90
N HIS A 110 -3.42 -7.19 -7.30
CA HIS A 110 -3.43 -8.51 -7.94
C HIS A 110 -2.60 -8.51 -9.23
N GLU A 111 -1.87 -9.60 -9.48
CA GLU A 111 -0.90 -9.79 -10.57
C GLU A 111 0.31 -8.82 -10.56
N GLN A 112 0.48 -8.01 -9.51
CA GLN A 112 1.60 -7.09 -9.40
C GLN A 112 2.34 -7.22 -8.07
N ASP A 113 1.60 -7.19 -6.96
CA ASP A 113 2.12 -7.37 -5.60
C ASP A 113 1.83 -8.75 -5.05
N TYR A 114 0.78 -9.40 -5.54
CA TYR A 114 0.45 -10.77 -5.19
C TYR A 114 -0.29 -11.49 -6.31
N ARG A 115 -0.27 -12.82 -6.26
CA ARG A 115 -1.11 -13.68 -7.11
C ARG A 115 -1.56 -14.91 -6.34
N VAL A 116 -2.66 -15.51 -6.78
CA VAL A 116 -3.14 -16.79 -6.25
C VAL A 116 -2.72 -17.89 -7.21
N LYS A 117 -1.91 -18.84 -6.76
CA LYS A 117 -1.42 -19.95 -7.59
C LYS A 117 -1.34 -21.24 -6.79
N GLY A 118 -1.90 -22.32 -7.31
CA GLY A 118 -1.79 -23.65 -6.70
C GLY A 118 -2.34 -23.75 -5.27
N GLY A 119 -3.33 -22.91 -4.90
CA GLY A 119 -3.86 -22.84 -3.53
C GLY A 119 -3.10 -21.90 -2.59
N TYR A 120 -2.02 -21.26 -3.06
CA TYR A 120 -1.19 -20.33 -2.29
C TYR A 120 -1.39 -18.90 -2.73
N VAL A 121 -1.11 -17.97 -1.82
CA VAL A 121 -0.94 -16.55 -2.13
C VAL A 121 0.56 -16.23 -2.14
N GLU A 122 1.08 -15.92 -3.33
CA GLU A 122 2.47 -15.54 -3.51
C GLU A 122 2.59 -14.01 -3.47
N LEU A 123 3.49 -13.48 -2.64
CA LEU A 123 3.82 -12.04 -2.62
C LEU A 123 5.00 -11.74 -3.55
N ALA A 124 4.83 -10.75 -4.42
CA ALA A 124 5.89 -10.28 -5.31
C ALA A 124 7.02 -9.61 -4.51
N GLY A 125 8.26 -9.96 -4.84
CA GLY A 125 9.45 -9.47 -4.12
C GLY A 125 9.90 -10.34 -2.95
N ALA A 126 9.25 -11.48 -2.68
CA ALA A 126 9.74 -12.51 -1.75
C ALA A 126 10.81 -13.43 -2.38
N THR A 127 11.13 -13.27 -3.66
CA THR A 127 12.23 -13.99 -4.31
C THR A 127 13.55 -13.34 -3.91
N GLY A 128 14.14 -13.83 -2.81
CA GLY A 128 15.58 -13.94 -2.74
C GLY A 128 16.03 -14.78 -3.94
N SER A 129 16.75 -14.16 -4.86
CA SER A 129 17.55 -14.86 -5.86
C SER A 129 18.49 -15.82 -5.14
N GLY A 130 18.28 -17.11 -5.35
CA GLY A 130 19.38 -18.08 -5.31
C GLY A 130 20.29 -17.93 -6.52
#